data_AF-A0A285KH30-F1
#
_entry.id   AF-A0A285KH30-F1
#
_cell.length_a   1.000
_cell.length_b   1.000
_cell.length_c   1.000
_cell.angle_alpha   90.00
_cell.angle_beta   90.00
_cell.angle_gamma   90.00
#
_symmetry.space_group_name_H-M   'P 1'
#
loop_
_entity.id
_entity.type
_entity.pdbx_description
1 polymer ?
#
loop_
_entity_poly.entity_id
_entity_poly.type
_entity_poly.pdbx_seq_one_letter_code
_entity_poly.pdbx_strand_id
1 'polypeptide(L)'
;MAYSQWLSGLHFQQDNLVCVALQKSRSGYALRRWWQLPLARDASEEEQSAALRRIQREMPRFHRVAVALPASDTLQKQLPSPQMALRESERALWVAGTVAKQLEMPIDTLTFDYQSTETNIYSVTAARRRDVAALQKRLHTAGLNVEAITPDASALQSFFTWMAKDEQGLCWQEQHHWLWATRNAWGSGAEPPEGLLRCTTQPHNGPSFNPWFPLTQLQPPLPERGDDFAIALALALGVR
;
A
#
# COMPACT_ATOMS: atom_id res chain seq x y z
N MET A 1 -7.45 5.05 30.04
CA MET A 1 -7.72 3.86 29.21
C MET A 1 -7.27 4.20 27.79
N ALA A 2 -6.20 3.59 27.29
CA ALA A 2 -5.75 3.85 25.93
C ALA A 2 -6.68 3.07 24.98
N TYR A 3 -7.54 3.76 24.25
CA TYR A 3 -8.30 3.14 23.17
C TYR A 3 -7.30 2.60 22.16
N SER A 4 -7.18 1.28 22.07
CA SER A 4 -6.27 0.64 21.13
C SER A 4 -6.87 0.69 19.73
N GLN A 5 -6.40 1.64 18.94
CA GLN A 5 -6.80 1.81 17.56
C GLN A 5 -6.27 0.68 16.68
N TRP A 6 -7.13 0.12 15.81
CA TRP A 6 -6.69 -0.83 14.79
C TRP A 6 -6.14 -0.10 13.57
N LEU A 7 -4.93 -0.45 13.19
CA LEU A 7 -4.26 -0.02 11.96
C LEU A 7 -4.44 -1.14 10.95
N SER A 8 -5.19 -0.88 9.89
CA SER A 8 -5.60 -1.91 8.95
C SER A 8 -5.06 -1.65 7.56
N GLY A 9 -4.63 -2.70 6.88
CA GLY A 9 -4.26 -2.68 5.48
C GLY A 9 -5.25 -3.52 4.69
N LEU A 10 -5.70 -3.01 3.55
CA LEU A 10 -6.72 -3.64 2.71
C LEU A 10 -6.24 -3.70 1.26
N HIS A 11 -6.29 -4.88 0.66
CA HIS A 11 -5.78 -5.14 -0.68
C HIS A 11 -6.79 -5.94 -1.50
N PHE A 12 -7.24 -5.35 -2.61
CA PHE A 12 -8.03 -6.03 -3.62
C PHE A 12 -7.09 -6.80 -4.54
N GLN A 13 -7.10 -8.12 -4.42
CA GLN A 13 -6.34 -9.05 -5.25
C GLN A 13 -7.20 -9.56 -6.42
N GLN A 14 -6.59 -10.35 -7.30
CA GLN A 14 -7.29 -10.90 -8.46
C GLN A 14 -8.54 -11.73 -8.10
N ASP A 15 -8.45 -12.56 -7.07
CA ASP A 15 -9.52 -13.49 -6.66
C ASP A 15 -9.94 -13.33 -5.19
N ASN A 16 -9.35 -12.39 -4.47
CA ASN A 16 -9.58 -12.20 -3.05
C ASN A 16 -9.61 -10.73 -2.64
N LEU A 17 -10.32 -10.45 -1.56
CA LEU A 17 -10.14 -9.26 -0.75
C LEU A 17 -9.39 -9.65 0.52
N VAL A 18 -8.17 -9.14 0.66
CA VAL A 18 -7.31 -9.41 1.81
C VAL A 18 -7.27 -8.20 2.72
N CYS A 19 -7.43 -8.41 4.02
CA CYS A 19 -7.30 -7.34 5.01
C CYS A 19 -6.56 -7.85 6.25
N VAL A 20 -5.72 -7.01 6.83
CA VAL A 20 -5.03 -7.26 8.10
C VAL A 20 -5.30 -6.11 9.04
N ALA A 21 -5.61 -6.40 10.30
CA ALA A 21 -5.69 -5.42 11.37
C ALA A 21 -4.59 -5.66 12.40
N LEU A 22 -3.77 -4.63 12.58
CA LEU A 22 -2.70 -4.57 13.57
C LEU A 22 -3.07 -3.61 14.69
N GLN A 23 -2.38 -3.76 15.81
CA GLN A 23 -2.41 -2.81 16.91
C GLN A 23 -0.98 -2.49 17.32
N LYS A 24 -0.64 -1.20 17.33
CA LYS A 24 0.66 -0.73 17.81
C LYS A 24 0.66 -0.74 19.34
N SER A 25 1.69 -1.33 19.92
CA SER A 25 1.93 -1.41 21.36
C SER A 25 3.35 -0.97 21.69
N ARG A 26 3.69 -0.86 22.98
CA ARG A 26 5.08 -0.58 23.41
C ARG A 26 6.07 -1.65 22.93
N SER A 27 5.62 -2.89 22.80
CA SER A 27 6.42 -4.04 22.39
C SER A 27 6.42 -4.25 20.87
N GLY A 28 5.91 -3.32 20.07
CA GLY A 28 5.80 -3.46 18.60
C GLY A 28 4.37 -3.71 18.13
N TYR A 29 4.20 -4.33 16.97
CA TYR A 29 2.90 -4.56 16.35
C TYR A 29 2.32 -5.93 16.71
N ALA A 30 1.08 -5.92 17.17
CA ALA A 30 0.31 -7.12 17.45
C ALA A 30 -0.72 -7.37 16.34
N LEU A 31 -0.76 -8.59 15.80
CA LEU A 31 -1.83 -9.04 14.94
C LEU A 31 -3.12 -9.17 15.76
N ARG A 32 -4.18 -8.47 15.33
CA ARG A 32 -5.50 -8.55 15.98
C ARG A 32 -6.46 -9.41 15.19
N ARG A 33 -6.45 -9.25 13.87
CA ARG A 33 -7.33 -9.99 12.96
C ARG A 33 -6.78 -9.95 11.54
N TRP A 34 -7.21 -10.90 10.75
CA TRP A 34 -7.00 -10.93 9.31
C TRP A 34 -8.27 -11.48 8.63
N TRP A 35 -8.46 -11.09 7.38
CA TRP A 35 -9.56 -11.54 6.52
C TRP A 35 -9.01 -11.88 5.14
N GLN A 36 -9.51 -12.96 4.58
CA GLN A 36 -9.37 -13.31 3.17
C GLN A 36 -10.75 -13.73 2.69
N LEU A 37 -11.38 -12.88 1.89
CA LEU A 37 -12.71 -13.10 1.37
C LEU A 37 -12.60 -13.35 -0.14
N PRO A 38 -13.16 -14.45 -0.68
CA PRO A 38 -13.22 -14.65 -2.11
C PRO A 38 -13.94 -13.47 -2.77
N LEU A 39 -13.28 -12.84 -3.74
CA LEU A 39 -13.81 -11.68 -4.47
C LEU A 39 -13.10 -11.59 -5.82
N ALA A 40 -13.82 -11.91 -6.89
CA ALA A 40 -13.28 -11.83 -8.24
C ALA A 40 -12.97 -10.37 -8.61
N ARG A 41 -11.99 -10.17 -9.49
CA ARG A 41 -11.58 -8.86 -10.01
C ARG A 41 -12.74 -8.07 -10.64
N ASP A 42 -13.64 -8.77 -11.31
CA ASP A 42 -14.82 -8.23 -11.98
C ASP A 42 -16.10 -8.33 -11.13
N ALA A 43 -15.97 -8.63 -9.83
CA ALA A 43 -17.09 -8.67 -8.90
C ALA A 43 -17.89 -7.36 -8.95
N SER A 44 -19.21 -7.51 -8.92
CA SER A 44 -20.16 -6.40 -8.93
C SER A 44 -19.98 -5.47 -7.73
N GLU A 45 -20.43 -4.22 -7.84
CA GLU A 45 -20.36 -3.28 -6.72
C GLU A 45 -21.09 -3.77 -5.46
N GLU A 46 -22.14 -4.57 -5.62
CA GLU A 46 -22.88 -5.18 -4.51
C GLU A 46 -22.05 -6.23 -3.77
N GLU A 47 -21.37 -7.12 -4.50
CA GLU A 47 -20.49 -8.15 -3.94
C GLU A 47 -19.31 -7.52 -3.20
N GLN A 48 -18.66 -6.52 -3.80
CA GLN A 48 -17.57 -5.78 -3.17
C GLN A 48 -18.05 -5.07 -1.90
N SER A 49 -19.23 -4.44 -1.95
CA SER A 49 -19.82 -3.76 -0.80
C SER A 49 -20.21 -4.75 0.31
N ALA A 50 -20.68 -5.95 -0.03
CA ALA A 50 -20.96 -7.01 0.93
C ALA A 50 -19.69 -7.51 1.62
N ALA A 51 -18.60 -7.71 0.86
CA ALA A 51 -17.31 -8.11 1.38
C ALA A 51 -16.72 -7.05 2.33
N LEU A 52 -16.74 -5.78 1.95
CA LEU A 52 -16.29 -4.67 2.80
C LEU A 52 -17.13 -4.54 4.07
N ARG A 53 -18.46 -4.68 3.99
CA ARG A 53 -19.34 -4.66 5.17
C ARG A 53 -19.07 -5.83 6.11
N ARG A 54 -18.70 -7.00 5.59
CA ARG A 54 -18.29 -8.14 6.43
C ARG A 54 -17.06 -7.82 7.25
N ILE A 55 -16.04 -7.20 6.64
CA ILE A 55 -14.85 -6.73 7.34
C ILE A 55 -15.22 -5.66 8.38
N GLN A 56 -16.01 -4.66 7.98
CA GLN A 56 -16.36 -3.53 8.84
C GLN A 56 -17.13 -3.96 10.11
N ARG A 57 -18.03 -4.94 10.02
CA ARG A 57 -18.78 -5.45 11.18
C ARG A 57 -17.89 -6.07 12.26
N GLU A 58 -16.73 -6.57 11.87
CA GLU A 58 -15.77 -7.20 12.76
C GLU A 58 -14.68 -6.23 13.23
N MET A 59 -14.67 -4.99 12.72
CA MET A 59 -13.75 -3.94 13.15
C MET A 59 -14.29 -3.16 14.36
N PRO A 60 -13.42 -2.72 15.28
CA PRO A 60 -13.81 -1.85 16.36
C PRO A 60 -14.16 -0.45 15.82
N ARG A 61 -14.87 0.34 16.65
CA ARG A 61 -15.21 1.73 16.30
C ARG A 61 -14.00 2.59 15.94
N PHE A 62 -12.87 2.38 16.63
CA PHE A 62 -11.62 3.10 16.38
C PHE A 62 -10.69 2.25 15.53
N HIS A 63 -10.78 2.44 14.22
CA HIS A 63 -9.89 1.83 13.23
C HIS A 63 -9.51 2.87 12.17
N ARG A 64 -8.40 2.62 11.49
CA ARG A 64 -7.98 3.34 10.28
C ARG A 64 -7.48 2.35 9.25
N VAL A 65 -7.77 2.62 7.98
CA VAL A 65 -7.52 1.72 6.86
C VAL A 65 -6.63 2.40 5.84
N ALA A 66 -5.45 1.82 5.58
CA ALA A 66 -4.72 2.04 4.34
C ALA A 66 -5.21 1.01 3.30
N VAL A 67 -5.54 1.47 2.10
CA VAL A 67 -6.00 0.62 1.00
C VAL A 67 -5.04 0.68 -0.17
N ALA A 68 -4.79 -0.46 -0.80
CA ALA A 68 -4.01 -0.54 -2.03
C ALA A 68 -4.80 -0.02 -3.23
N LEU A 69 -4.12 0.74 -4.08
CA LEU A 69 -4.49 1.00 -5.46
C LEU A 69 -3.50 0.25 -6.36
N PRO A 70 -3.92 -0.41 -7.45
CA PRO A 70 -2.98 -1.13 -8.31
C PRO A 70 -1.88 -0.21 -8.84
N ALA A 71 -0.61 -0.59 -8.72
CA ALA A 71 0.52 0.20 -9.24
C ALA A 71 0.39 0.47 -10.74
N SER A 72 -0.22 -0.45 -11.49
CA SER A 72 -0.51 -0.31 -12.93
C SER A 72 -1.54 0.79 -13.25
N ASP A 73 -2.37 1.19 -12.29
CA ASP A 73 -3.32 2.31 -12.40
C ASP A 73 -2.74 3.65 -11.89
N THR A 74 -1.44 3.65 -11.55
CA THR A 74 -0.72 4.81 -11.04
C THR A 74 0.48 5.14 -11.91
N LEU A 75 0.94 6.39 -11.81
CA LEU A 75 2.12 6.86 -12.51
C LEU A 75 3.14 7.39 -11.51
N GLN A 76 4.36 6.90 -11.59
CA GLN A 76 5.50 7.44 -10.86
C GLN A 76 6.38 8.29 -11.79
N LYS A 77 6.74 9.51 -11.36
CA LYS A 77 7.68 10.40 -12.06
C LYS A 77 8.70 10.99 -11.11
N GLN A 78 9.93 11.13 -11.58
CA GLN A 78 10.96 11.89 -10.90
C GLN A 78 11.02 13.30 -11.48
N LEU A 79 10.91 14.31 -10.61
CA LEU A 79 11.05 15.71 -10.96
C LEU A 79 12.31 16.30 -10.32
N PRO A 80 13.09 17.12 -11.04
CA PRO A 80 14.21 17.83 -10.44
C PRO A 80 13.70 18.78 -9.34
N SER A 81 14.52 19.08 -8.33
CA SER A 81 14.15 20.15 -7.39
C SER A 81 13.95 21.48 -8.13
N PRO A 82 12.95 22.31 -7.73
CA PRO A 82 12.86 23.67 -8.21
C PRO A 82 14.18 24.41 -7.88
N GLN A 83 14.63 25.25 -8.81
CA GLN A 83 15.86 26.03 -8.67
C GLN A 83 15.75 27.16 -7.62
N MET A 84 14.54 27.39 -7.11
CA MET A 84 14.23 28.41 -6.10
C MET A 84 13.63 27.73 -4.86
N ALA A 85 13.92 28.27 -3.68
CA ALA A 85 13.31 27.81 -2.44
C ALA A 85 11.82 28.19 -2.42
N LEU A 86 10.95 27.23 -2.78
CA LEU A 86 9.51 27.39 -2.75
C LEU A 86 8.95 27.07 -1.35
N ARG A 87 7.94 27.83 -0.91
CA ARG A 87 7.11 27.44 0.24
C ARG A 87 6.30 26.19 -0.08
N GLU A 88 5.75 25.53 0.92
CA GLU A 88 4.99 24.27 0.74
C GLU A 88 3.83 24.40 -0.26
N SER A 89 3.05 25.48 -0.18
CA SER A 89 1.93 25.75 -1.09
C SER A 89 2.39 26.00 -2.54
N GLU A 90 3.47 26.76 -2.72
CA GLU A 90 4.07 27.05 -4.02
C GLU A 90 4.69 25.79 -4.64
N ARG A 91 5.32 24.95 -3.81
CA ARG A 91 5.85 23.65 -4.21
C ARG A 91 4.76 22.71 -4.69
N ALA A 92 3.64 22.62 -3.97
CA ALA A 92 2.51 21.80 -4.38
C ALA A 92 1.97 22.23 -5.76
N LEU A 93 1.78 23.55 -5.97
CA LEU A 93 1.35 24.09 -7.27
C LEU A 93 2.37 23.81 -8.39
N TRP A 94 3.66 23.96 -8.11
CA TRP A 94 4.74 23.69 -9.06
C TRP A 94 4.79 22.21 -9.47
N VAL A 95 4.72 21.28 -8.50
CA VAL A 95 4.66 19.83 -8.75
C VAL A 95 3.45 19.53 -9.62
N ALA A 96 2.28 20.05 -9.24
CA ALA A 96 1.03 19.81 -9.95
C ALA A 96 1.10 20.26 -11.42
N GLY A 97 1.59 21.47 -11.66
CA GLY A 97 1.75 22.00 -13.02
C GLY A 97 2.77 21.24 -13.86
N THR A 98 3.83 20.73 -13.24
CA THR A 98 4.87 19.95 -13.92
C THR A 98 4.35 18.56 -14.29
N VAL A 99 3.66 17.88 -13.36
CA VAL A 99 3.05 16.57 -13.59
C VAL A 99 2.01 16.62 -14.69
N ALA A 100 1.09 17.60 -14.63
CA ALA A 100 0.04 17.75 -15.64
C ALA A 100 0.61 17.94 -17.05
N LYS A 101 1.68 18.75 -17.18
CA LYS A 101 2.39 18.94 -18.45
C LYS A 101 3.04 17.64 -18.95
N GLN A 102 3.73 16.91 -18.08
CA GLN A 102 4.41 15.66 -18.45
C GLN A 102 3.45 14.53 -18.82
N LEU A 103 2.27 14.52 -18.20
CA LEU A 103 1.24 13.52 -18.46
C LEU A 103 0.34 13.86 -19.64
N GLU A 104 0.43 15.08 -20.17
CA GLU A 104 -0.50 15.60 -21.18
C GLU A 104 -1.98 15.46 -20.72
N MET A 105 -2.21 15.55 -19.41
CA MET A 105 -3.52 15.36 -18.79
C MET A 105 -3.93 16.61 -17.99
N PRO A 106 -5.22 17.00 -18.02
CA PRO A 106 -5.71 18.09 -17.19
C PRO A 106 -5.54 17.77 -15.70
N ILE A 107 -4.99 18.73 -14.95
CA ILE A 107 -4.67 18.61 -13.51
C ILE A 107 -5.88 18.26 -12.64
N ASP A 108 -7.08 18.67 -13.05
CA ASP A 108 -8.36 18.38 -12.40
C ASP A 108 -8.81 16.92 -12.55
N THR A 109 -8.26 16.20 -13.54
CA THR A 109 -8.50 14.75 -13.72
C THR A 109 -7.56 13.87 -12.91
N LEU A 110 -6.52 14.48 -12.31
CA LEU A 110 -5.50 13.79 -11.54
C LEU A 110 -5.61 14.11 -10.05
N THR A 111 -5.13 13.16 -9.26
CA THR A 111 -4.70 13.37 -7.88
C THR A 111 -3.25 12.93 -7.78
N PHE A 112 -2.46 13.58 -6.95
CA PHE A 112 -1.03 13.27 -6.83
C PHE A 112 -0.55 13.49 -5.40
N ASP A 113 0.49 12.75 -5.05
CA ASP A 113 1.27 12.92 -3.84
C ASP A 113 2.75 12.92 -4.20
N TYR A 114 3.59 13.58 -3.39
CA TYR A 114 5.01 13.71 -3.68
C TYR A 114 5.86 13.63 -2.42
N GLN A 115 7.03 13.00 -2.58
CA GLN A 115 8.05 12.89 -1.53
C GLN A 115 9.40 13.37 -2.06
N SER A 116 10.18 14.03 -1.20
CA SER A 116 11.56 14.40 -1.52
C SER A 116 12.47 13.21 -1.23
N THR A 117 13.36 12.90 -2.16
CA THR A 117 14.49 11.98 -1.92
C THR A 117 15.66 12.72 -1.28
N GLU A 118 16.62 11.98 -0.72
CA GLU A 118 17.87 12.51 -0.17
C GLU A 118 18.70 13.28 -1.20
N THR A 119 18.52 12.98 -2.49
CA THR A 119 19.18 13.62 -3.63
C THR A 119 18.49 14.90 -4.10
N ASN A 120 17.52 15.44 -3.34
CA ASN A 120 16.73 16.62 -3.71
C ASN A 120 16.00 16.43 -5.06
N ILE A 121 15.52 15.21 -5.32
CA ILE A 121 14.64 14.87 -6.45
C ILE A 121 13.27 14.58 -5.85
N TYR A 122 12.22 15.06 -6.48
CA TYR A 122 10.86 14.74 -6.07
C TYR A 122 10.39 13.47 -6.76
N SER A 123 9.99 12.46 -5.98
CA SER A 123 9.24 11.33 -6.49
C SER A 123 7.75 11.66 -6.38
N VAL A 124 7.08 11.76 -7.52
CA VAL A 124 5.67 12.09 -7.60
C VAL A 124 4.90 10.87 -8.03
N THR A 125 3.84 10.56 -7.28
CA THR A 125 2.88 9.51 -7.58
C THR A 125 1.58 10.18 -8.00
N ALA A 126 1.07 9.85 -9.18
CA ALA A 126 -0.20 10.35 -9.68
C ALA A 126 -1.17 9.20 -9.98
N ALA A 127 -2.46 9.45 -9.81
CA ALA A 127 -3.54 8.54 -10.14
C ALA A 127 -4.73 9.30 -10.73
N ARG A 128 -5.60 8.61 -11.46
CA ARG A 128 -6.85 9.19 -11.96
C ARG A 128 -7.74 9.54 -10.77
N ARG A 129 -8.13 10.82 -10.66
CA ARG A 129 -8.95 11.34 -9.55
C ARG A 129 -10.27 10.57 -9.40
N ARG A 130 -10.90 10.20 -10.52
CA ARG A 130 -12.17 9.47 -10.55
C ARG A 130 -12.07 8.10 -9.87
N ASP A 131 -10.95 7.39 -10.06
CA ASP A 131 -10.76 6.04 -9.54
C ASP A 131 -10.52 6.09 -8.03
N VAL A 132 -9.67 7.02 -7.59
CA VAL A 132 -9.41 7.29 -6.17
C VAL A 132 -10.71 7.71 -5.45
N ALA A 133 -11.48 8.62 -6.06
CA ALA A 133 -12.76 9.06 -5.50
C ALA A 133 -13.80 7.92 -5.43
N ALA A 134 -13.87 7.07 -6.46
CA ALA A 134 -14.76 5.90 -6.47
C ALA A 134 -14.39 4.91 -5.37
N LEU A 135 -13.11 4.59 -5.22
CA LEU A 135 -12.59 3.71 -4.17
C LEU A 135 -12.87 4.28 -2.77
N GLN A 136 -12.57 5.57 -2.55
CA GLN A 136 -12.85 6.25 -1.29
C GLN A 136 -14.33 6.25 -0.94
N LYS A 137 -15.21 6.55 -1.91
CA LYS A 137 -16.67 6.52 -1.74
C LYS A 137 -17.16 5.12 -1.37
N ARG A 138 -16.65 4.08 -2.03
CA ARG A 138 -17.01 2.68 -1.77
C ARG A 138 -16.65 2.27 -0.33
N LEU A 139 -15.42 2.55 0.10
CA LEU A 139 -14.95 2.25 1.46
C LEU A 139 -15.72 3.04 2.53
N HIS A 140 -15.96 4.33 2.28
CA HIS A 140 -16.74 5.17 3.20
C HIS A 140 -18.19 4.68 3.34
N THR A 141 -18.83 4.30 2.24
CA THR A 141 -20.20 3.76 2.23
C THR A 141 -20.28 2.42 2.99
N ALA A 142 -19.20 1.64 2.99
CA ALA A 142 -19.09 0.43 3.79
C ALA A 142 -18.84 0.69 5.29
N GLY A 143 -18.61 1.95 5.69
CA GLY A 143 -18.35 2.36 7.08
C GLY A 143 -16.89 2.23 7.51
N LEU A 144 -15.95 2.17 6.56
CA LEU A 144 -14.51 2.09 6.83
C LEU A 144 -13.88 3.50 6.87
N ASN A 145 -13.04 3.73 7.88
CA ASN A 145 -12.30 4.97 8.03
C ASN A 145 -10.98 4.91 7.23
N VAL A 146 -10.99 5.36 5.98
CA VAL A 146 -9.80 5.39 5.13
C VAL A 146 -8.84 6.48 5.60
N GLU A 147 -7.60 6.09 5.90
CA GLU A 147 -6.50 7.03 6.21
C GLU A 147 -5.65 7.30 4.97
N ALA A 148 -5.34 6.28 4.19
CA ALA A 148 -4.46 6.38 3.04
C ALA A 148 -4.92 5.50 1.88
N ILE A 149 -4.68 5.97 0.67
CA ILE A 149 -4.77 5.18 -0.57
C ILE A 149 -3.35 5.14 -1.13
N THR A 150 -2.76 3.96 -1.20
CA THR A 150 -1.33 3.78 -1.48
C THR A 150 -1.19 2.80 -2.64
N PRO A 151 -0.32 3.07 -3.63
CA PRO A 151 0.02 2.06 -4.63
C PRO A 151 0.46 0.75 -3.95
N ASP A 152 -0.07 -0.38 -4.39
CA ASP A 152 0.23 -1.71 -3.83
C ASP A 152 1.75 -1.99 -3.78
N ALA A 153 2.47 -1.69 -4.86
CA ALA A 153 3.92 -1.88 -4.95
C ALA A 153 4.67 -0.97 -3.95
N SER A 154 4.26 0.29 -3.80
CA SER A 154 4.94 1.21 -2.88
C SER A 154 4.72 0.84 -1.41
N ALA A 155 3.64 0.13 -1.09
CA ALA A 155 3.38 -0.36 0.26
C ALA A 155 4.53 -1.21 0.80
N LEU A 156 5.20 -2.00 -0.07
CA LEU A 156 6.38 -2.82 0.29
C LEU A 156 7.50 -2.01 0.97
N GLN A 157 7.63 -0.72 0.66
CA GLN A 157 8.63 0.15 1.28
C GLN A 157 8.43 0.26 2.80
N SER A 158 7.22 0.00 3.31
CA SER A 158 6.95 -0.02 4.75
C SER A 158 7.79 -1.08 5.47
N PHE A 159 8.16 -2.17 4.81
CA PHE A 159 9.01 -3.21 5.39
C PHE A 159 10.48 -2.81 5.56
N PHE A 160 10.94 -1.74 4.90
CA PHE A 160 12.37 -1.41 4.85
C PHE A 160 12.95 -0.99 6.20
N THR A 161 12.10 -0.71 7.19
CA THR A 161 12.50 -0.47 8.58
C THR A 161 13.08 -1.72 9.24
N TRP A 162 12.70 -2.91 8.77
CA TRP A 162 13.15 -4.22 9.28
C TRP A 162 14.16 -4.91 8.37
N MET A 163 14.59 -4.23 7.31
CA MET A 163 15.55 -4.71 6.33
C MET A 163 16.95 -4.19 6.62
N ALA A 164 17.96 -4.93 6.18
CA ALA A 164 19.34 -4.46 6.24
C ALA A 164 19.55 -3.28 5.28
N LYS A 165 20.55 -2.44 5.55
CA LYS A 165 20.75 -1.20 4.78
C LYS A 165 21.26 -1.46 3.35
N ASP A 166 21.99 -2.55 3.17
CA ASP A 166 22.56 -3.05 1.91
C ASP A 166 21.55 -3.78 1.02
N GLU A 167 20.40 -4.18 1.56
CA GLU A 167 19.32 -4.78 0.77
C GLU A 167 18.69 -3.72 -0.15
N GLN A 168 18.60 -4.05 -1.43
CA GLN A 168 18.17 -3.11 -2.48
C GLN A 168 16.66 -2.87 -2.49
N GLY A 169 15.88 -3.85 -2.04
CA GLY A 169 14.43 -3.77 -1.98
C GLY A 169 13.75 -5.13 -1.92
N LEU A 170 12.43 -5.12 -2.14
CA LEU A 170 11.57 -6.28 -2.09
C LEU A 170 10.83 -6.48 -3.40
N CYS A 171 10.56 -7.73 -3.73
CA CYS A 171 9.57 -8.11 -4.72
C CYS A 171 8.55 -9.08 -4.13
N TRP A 172 7.30 -8.97 -4.59
CA TRP A 172 6.20 -9.85 -4.21
C TRP A 172 5.44 -10.25 -5.46
N GLN A 173 4.94 -11.48 -5.49
CA GLN A 173 4.30 -12.05 -6.68
C GLN A 173 2.83 -12.33 -6.39
N GLU A 174 1.95 -11.75 -7.20
CA GLU A 174 0.55 -12.14 -7.31
C GLU A 174 0.36 -12.97 -8.57
N GLN A 175 0.15 -14.28 -8.42
CA GLN A 175 0.02 -15.19 -9.57
C GLN A 175 1.21 -15.07 -10.56
N HIS A 176 1.02 -14.42 -11.71
CA HIS A 176 2.02 -14.20 -12.76
C HIS A 176 2.51 -12.75 -12.85
N HIS A 177 2.11 -11.90 -11.91
CA HIS A 177 2.44 -10.48 -11.88
C HIS A 177 3.27 -10.14 -10.66
N TRP A 178 4.32 -9.35 -10.85
CA TRP A 178 5.22 -8.94 -9.79
C TRP A 178 4.97 -7.49 -9.41
N LEU A 179 4.94 -7.25 -8.10
CA LEU A 179 5.12 -5.94 -7.50
C LEU A 179 6.52 -5.87 -6.94
N TRP A 180 7.16 -4.71 -7.04
CA TRP A 180 8.48 -4.51 -6.47
C TRP A 180 8.66 -3.09 -5.96
N ALA A 181 9.53 -2.94 -4.97
CA ALA A 181 9.95 -1.64 -4.47
C ALA A 181 11.41 -1.65 -4.07
N THR A 182 12.08 -0.54 -4.35
CA THR A 182 13.36 -0.12 -3.78
C THR A 182 13.14 1.13 -2.93
N ARG A 183 14.17 1.66 -2.28
CA ARG A 183 14.06 2.89 -1.46
C ARG A 183 13.54 4.09 -2.24
N ASN A 184 13.80 4.14 -3.55
CA ASN A 184 13.59 5.33 -4.37
C ASN A 184 12.60 5.12 -5.52
N ALA A 185 12.21 3.88 -5.79
CA ALA A 185 11.32 3.52 -6.90
C ALA A 185 10.46 2.31 -6.53
N TRP A 186 9.36 2.14 -7.23
CA TRP A 186 8.53 0.94 -7.15
C TRP A 186 7.85 0.73 -8.49
N GLY A 187 7.30 -0.45 -8.72
CA GLY A 187 6.65 -0.73 -9.97
C GLY A 187 6.01 -2.10 -9.99
N SER A 188 5.48 -2.44 -11.16
CA SER A 188 4.85 -3.72 -11.39
C SER A 188 5.11 -4.21 -12.81
N GLY A 189 5.11 -5.54 -13.01
CA GLY A 189 5.38 -6.12 -14.32
C GLY A 189 5.51 -7.65 -14.30
N ALA A 190 5.95 -8.21 -15.43
CA ALA A 190 6.10 -9.66 -15.60
C ALA A 190 7.27 -10.25 -14.80
N GLU A 191 8.31 -9.44 -14.53
CA GLU A 191 9.48 -9.83 -13.75
C GLU A 191 9.94 -8.66 -12.86
N PRO A 192 10.47 -8.93 -11.66
CA PRO A 192 11.06 -7.90 -10.81
C PRO A 192 12.51 -7.60 -11.25
N PRO A 193 13.05 -6.42 -10.89
CA PRO A 193 14.48 -6.16 -10.99
C PRO A 193 15.32 -7.23 -10.25
N GLU A 194 16.53 -7.49 -10.76
CA GLU A 194 17.47 -8.40 -10.11
C GLU A 194 17.95 -7.87 -8.75
N GLY A 195 18.34 -8.78 -7.86
CA GLY A 195 18.92 -8.43 -6.56
C GLY A 195 17.91 -8.01 -5.48
N LEU A 196 16.60 -8.06 -5.77
CA LEU A 196 15.56 -7.82 -4.76
C LEU A 196 15.28 -9.09 -3.95
N LEU A 197 14.99 -8.94 -2.65
CA LEU A 197 14.56 -10.07 -1.85
C LEU A 197 13.12 -10.44 -2.19
N ARG A 198 12.84 -11.74 -2.25
CA ARG A 198 11.47 -12.21 -2.39
C ARG A 198 10.74 -12.09 -1.07
N CYS A 199 9.62 -11.37 -1.06
CA CYS A 199 8.73 -11.28 0.09
C CYS A 199 7.87 -12.54 0.16
N THR A 200 8.27 -13.51 0.98
CA THR A 200 7.66 -14.84 1.05
C THR A 200 7.87 -15.50 2.41
N THR A 201 6.92 -16.34 2.80
CA THR A 201 6.95 -17.26 3.93
C THR A 201 7.27 -18.69 3.48
N GLN A 202 7.26 -18.95 2.17
CA GLN A 202 7.55 -20.26 1.61
C GLN A 202 9.06 -20.49 1.52
N PRO A 203 9.52 -21.74 1.65
CA PRO A 203 10.91 -22.08 1.37
C PRO A 203 11.30 -21.66 -0.05
N HIS A 204 12.32 -20.82 -0.16
CA HIS A 204 12.81 -20.32 -1.44
C HIS A 204 14.34 -20.45 -1.49
N ASN A 205 14.85 -20.91 -2.63
CA ASN A 205 16.28 -20.96 -2.88
C ASN A 205 16.75 -19.55 -3.28
N GLY A 206 17.03 -18.73 -2.28
CA GLY A 206 17.46 -17.36 -2.50
C GLY A 206 17.20 -16.47 -1.29
N PRO A 207 17.69 -15.22 -1.33
CA PRO A 207 17.49 -14.28 -0.25
C PRO A 207 16.01 -13.85 -0.23
N SER A 208 15.39 -13.92 0.95
CA SER A 208 13.96 -13.70 1.14
C SER A 208 13.67 -12.90 2.40
N PHE A 209 12.51 -12.26 2.42
CA PHE A 209 12.00 -11.51 3.55
C PHE A 209 10.63 -12.06 3.96
N ASN A 210 10.49 -12.45 5.23
CA ASN A 210 9.21 -12.93 5.74
C ASN A 210 8.29 -11.74 6.09
N PRO A 211 7.13 -11.57 5.43
CA PRO A 211 6.24 -10.43 5.65
C PRO A 211 5.66 -10.34 7.08
N TRP A 212 5.67 -11.43 7.84
CA TRP A 212 5.17 -11.48 9.22
C TRP A 212 6.24 -11.15 10.26
N PHE A 213 7.52 -11.09 9.86
CA PHE A 213 8.65 -10.76 10.73
C PHE A 213 8.49 -9.45 11.53
N PRO A 214 7.89 -8.37 11.00
CA PRO A 214 7.67 -7.13 11.75
C PRO A 214 6.75 -7.26 12.97
N LEU A 215 5.95 -8.33 13.07
CA LEU A 215 4.94 -8.49 14.11
C LEU A 215 5.53 -9.19 15.33
N THR A 216 5.39 -8.58 16.50
CA THR A 216 5.92 -9.12 17.75
C THR A 216 4.92 -10.00 18.49
N GLN A 217 3.64 -9.91 18.14
CA GLN A 217 2.60 -10.78 18.67
C GLN A 217 1.74 -11.31 17.53
N LEU A 218 1.90 -12.60 17.24
CA LEU A 218 1.10 -13.35 16.29
C LEU A 218 0.07 -14.16 17.10
N GLN A 219 -1.22 -13.91 16.89
CA GLN A 219 -2.26 -14.73 17.50
C GLN A 219 -2.72 -15.78 16.47
N PRO A 220 -2.55 -17.08 16.75
CA PRO A 220 -3.02 -18.13 15.86
C PRO A 220 -4.56 -18.15 15.79
N PRO A 221 -5.16 -18.69 14.70
CA PRO A 221 -4.48 -19.28 13.55
C PRO A 221 -3.92 -18.22 12.59
N LEU A 222 -2.72 -18.47 12.07
CA LEU A 222 -2.18 -17.72 10.94
C LEU A 222 -2.75 -18.29 9.63
N PRO A 223 -2.87 -17.47 8.58
CA PRO A 223 -3.34 -17.95 7.29
C PRO A 223 -2.34 -18.96 6.70
N GLU A 224 -2.85 -19.98 6.02
CA GLU A 224 -2.02 -21.00 5.37
C GLU A 224 -1.11 -20.41 4.28
N ARG A 225 -1.67 -19.47 3.49
CA ARG A 225 -0.94 -18.74 2.45
C ARG A 225 -0.52 -17.36 2.95
N GLY A 226 0.47 -17.35 3.86
CA GLY A 226 0.96 -16.13 4.50
C GLY A 226 1.45 -15.05 3.53
N ASP A 227 1.90 -15.44 2.34
CA ASP A 227 2.41 -14.54 1.29
C ASP A 227 1.31 -13.64 0.73
N ASP A 228 0.08 -14.14 0.63
CA ASP A 228 -1.05 -13.39 0.09
C ASP A 228 -1.36 -12.14 0.95
N PHE A 229 -0.87 -12.11 2.19
CA PHE A 229 -1.09 -11.00 3.13
C PHE A 229 0.03 -9.96 3.12
N ALA A 230 1.11 -10.14 2.35
CA ALA A 230 2.28 -9.28 2.38
C ALA A 230 1.94 -7.80 2.15
N ILE A 231 1.16 -7.49 1.10
CA ILE A 231 0.77 -6.11 0.79
C ILE A 231 -0.17 -5.54 1.87
N ALA A 232 -1.14 -6.32 2.35
CA ALA A 232 -2.05 -5.87 3.41
C ALA A 232 -1.29 -5.62 4.73
N LEU A 233 -0.28 -6.43 5.06
CA LEU A 233 0.62 -6.19 6.19
C LEU A 233 1.42 -4.90 5.99
N ALA A 234 2.03 -4.72 4.82
CA ALA A 234 2.83 -3.54 4.51
C ALA A 234 2.00 -2.26 4.62
N LEU A 235 0.78 -2.27 4.06
CA LEU A 235 -0.19 -1.18 4.18
C LEU A 235 -0.53 -0.89 5.65
N ALA A 236 -0.84 -1.92 6.45
CA ALA A 236 -1.19 -1.77 7.86
C ALA A 236 -0.04 -1.18 8.70
N LEU A 237 1.21 -1.54 8.37
CA LEU A 237 2.42 -1.02 9.02
C LEU A 237 2.72 0.43 8.63
N GLY A 238 2.26 0.86 7.45
CA GLY A 238 2.43 2.22 6.93
C GLY A 238 1.45 3.26 7.48
N VAL A 239 0.38 2.83 8.16
CA VAL A 239 -0.62 3.69 8.81
C VAL A 239 0.02 4.48 9.98
N ARG A 240 -0.25 5.79 10.11
CA ARG A 240 0.44 6.71 11.03
C ARG A 240 -0.40 7.26 12.18
#